data_AF-A0A540VNG5-F1
#
_entry.id   AF-A0A540VNG5-F1
#
_cell.length_a   1.000
_cell.length_b   1.000
_cell.length_c   1.000
_cell.angle_alpha   90.00
_cell.angle_beta   90.00
_cell.angle_gamma   90.00
#
_symmetry.space_group_name_H-M   'P 1'
#
loop_
_entity.id
_entity.type
_entity.pdbx_description
1 polymer ?
#
loop_
_entity_poly.entity_id
_entity_poly.type
_entity_poly.pdbx_seq_one_letter_code
_entity_poly.pdbx_strand_id
1 'polypeptide(L)'
;ADYDPRHRPNTTPWNDRLLEHRLTRPRSPQTNGVVERFNGRLCEVIASHHFRSAEDLETTTKRYVWLYNQHIGQKALNHRTPVQAMKDWYAERPDLFRKKPRNFGDVTIRQ
;
A
#
# COMPACT_ATOMS: atom_id res chain seq x y z
N ALA A 1 -11.12 -0.11 -12.22
CA ALA A 1 -12.59 -0.17 -12.14
C ALA A 1 -12.91 0.55 -10.84
N ASP A 2 -12.73 1.88 -10.86
CA ASP A 2 -12.51 2.69 -9.66
C ASP A 2 -13.54 3.83 -9.57
N TYR A 3 -14.62 3.71 -10.34
CA TYR A 3 -15.75 4.64 -10.27
C TYR A 3 -16.69 4.16 -9.16
N ASP A 4 -16.59 4.76 -7.98
CA ASP A 4 -17.64 4.67 -6.96
C ASP A 4 -18.72 5.72 -7.32
N PRO A 5 -19.94 5.32 -7.75
CA PRO A 5 -21.00 6.26 -8.08
C PRO A 5 -21.47 7.12 -6.91
N ARG A 6 -21.03 6.83 -5.67
CA ARG A 6 -21.30 7.65 -4.47
C ARG A 6 -20.29 8.78 -4.27
N HIS A 7 -19.19 8.81 -5.03
CA HIS A 7 -18.21 9.89 -4.96
C HIS A 7 -18.70 11.12 -5.77
N ARG A 8 -19.09 12.18 -5.05
CA ARG A 8 -19.42 13.48 -5.66
C ARG A 8 -18.13 14.22 -6.05
N PRO A 9 -18.00 14.72 -7.29
CA PRO A 9 -16.73 15.24 -7.82
C PRO A 9 -16.24 16.55 -7.16
N ASN A 10 -17.08 17.26 -6.40
CA ASN A 10 -16.76 18.60 -5.88
C ASN A 10 -16.48 18.66 -4.36
N THR A 11 -16.37 17.51 -3.68
CA THR A 11 -16.30 17.46 -2.20
C THR A 11 -15.04 16.76 -1.67
N THR A 12 -14.06 16.51 -2.54
CA THR A 12 -12.88 15.70 -2.16
C THR A 12 -11.77 16.56 -1.54
N PRO A 13 -11.29 16.25 -0.31
CA PRO A 13 -10.27 17.03 0.42
C PRO A 13 -8.85 17.02 -0.20
N TRP A 14 -8.68 16.41 -1.38
CA TRP A 14 -7.38 16.21 -2.02
C TRP A 14 -6.90 17.44 -2.81
N ASN A 15 -7.82 18.29 -3.26
CA ASN A 15 -7.49 19.51 -4.01
C ASN A 15 -6.65 20.50 -3.19
N ASP A 16 -6.85 20.53 -1.87
CA ASP A 16 -6.16 21.47 -0.97
C ASP A 16 -4.68 21.09 -0.70
N ARG A 17 -4.21 19.92 -1.17
CA ARG A 17 -2.88 19.38 -0.84
C ARG A 17 -1.89 19.30 -2.00
N LEU A 18 -2.23 19.88 -3.16
CA LEU A 18 -1.45 19.78 -4.42
C LEU A 18 -1.19 18.31 -4.83
N LEU A 19 -2.14 17.41 -4.53
CA LEU A 19 -2.05 16.01 -4.93
C LEU A 19 -2.83 15.84 -6.24
N GLU A 20 -2.11 15.56 -7.32
CA GLU A 20 -2.73 15.27 -8.61
C GLU A 20 -3.44 13.91 -8.56
N HIS A 21 -4.77 13.92 -8.61
CA HIS A 21 -5.56 12.70 -8.68
C HIS A 21 -5.62 12.22 -10.13
N ARG A 22 -4.96 11.09 -10.43
CA ARG A 22 -4.99 10.46 -11.75
C ARG A 22 -5.86 9.21 -11.71
N LEU A 23 -6.99 9.26 -12.40
CA LEU A 23 -7.84 8.09 -12.62
C LEU A 23 -7.32 7.27 -13.82
N THR A 24 -7.24 5.95 -13.64
CA THR A 24 -6.91 5.02 -14.73
C THR A 24 -8.17 4.70 -15.53
N ARG A 25 -8.00 4.31 -16.81
CA ARG A 25 -9.17 3.94 -17.63
C ARG A 25 -9.90 2.75 -17.00
N PRO A 26 -11.24 2.75 -16.97
CA PRO A 26 -12.02 1.59 -16.56
C PRO A 26 -11.58 0.32 -17.33
N ARG A 27 -11.49 -0.81 -16.63
CA ARG A 27 -11.10 -2.13 -17.19
C ARG A 27 -9.64 -2.23 -17.70
N SER A 28 -8.72 -1.42 -17.17
CA SER A 28 -7.27 -1.55 -17.41
C SER A 28 -6.52 -2.01 -16.15
N PRO A 29 -6.64 -3.30 -15.74
CA PRO A 29 -6.04 -3.82 -14.51
C PRO A 29 -4.51 -3.73 -14.48
N GLN A 30 -3.85 -3.56 -15.63
CA GLN A 30 -2.39 -3.46 -15.70
C GLN A 30 -1.84 -2.22 -14.97
N THR A 31 -2.60 -1.12 -14.88
CA THR A 31 -2.11 0.16 -14.35
C THR A 31 -2.07 0.18 -12.80
N ASN A 32 -2.97 -0.56 -12.14
CA ASN A 32 -3.02 -0.68 -10.68
C ASN A 32 -2.49 -2.04 -10.16
N GLY A 33 -1.88 -2.85 -11.04
CA GLY A 33 -1.60 -4.26 -10.76
C GLY A 33 -0.67 -4.56 -9.58
N VAL A 34 0.14 -3.60 -9.11
CA VAL A 34 0.93 -3.79 -7.87
C VAL A 34 0.04 -3.68 -6.62
N VAL A 35 -0.88 -2.71 -6.59
CA VAL A 35 -1.82 -2.53 -5.47
C VAL A 35 -2.87 -3.63 -5.46
N GLU A 36 -3.35 -4.04 -6.64
CA GLU A 36 -4.31 -5.13 -6.76
C GLU A 36 -3.71 -6.46 -6.29
N ARG A 37 -2.45 -6.76 -6.63
CA ARG A 37 -1.75 -7.94 -6.11
C ARG A 37 -1.53 -7.90 -4.61
N PHE A 38 -1.22 -6.72 -4.06
CA PHE A 38 -1.11 -6.56 -2.60
C PHE A 38 -2.44 -6.85 -1.91
N ASN A 39 -3.53 -6.25 -2.39
CA ASN A 39 -4.87 -6.46 -1.84
C ASN A 39 -5.32 -7.92 -1.98
N GLY A 40 -5.05 -8.55 -3.13
CA GLY A 40 -5.37 -9.96 -3.35
C GLY A 40 -4.69 -10.89 -2.34
N ARG A 41 -3.38 -10.73 -2.14
CA ARG A 41 -2.65 -11.55 -1.14
C ARG A 41 -3.08 -11.26 0.30
N LEU A 42 -3.39 -10.01 0.64
CA LEU A 42 -3.92 -9.69 1.96
C LEU A 42 -5.29 -10.35 2.17
N CYS A 43 -6.17 -10.32 1.18
CA CYS A 43 -7.45 -11.02 1.22
C CYS A 43 -7.27 -12.54 1.39
N GLU A 44 -6.30 -13.17 0.71
CA GLU A 44 -5.97 -14.59 0.91
C GLU A 44 -5.52 -14.89 2.35
N VAL A 45 -4.64 -14.04 2.91
CA VAL A 45 -4.18 -14.18 4.30
C VAL A 45 -5.35 -14.06 5.27
N ILE A 46 -6.21 -13.06 5.10
CA ILE A 46 -7.41 -12.85 5.92
C ILE A 46 -8.37 -14.04 5.77
N ALA A 47 -8.63 -14.51 4.56
CA ALA A 47 -9.55 -15.62 4.30
C ALA A 47 -9.05 -16.97 4.87
N SER A 48 -7.72 -17.14 4.98
CA SER A 48 -7.12 -18.36 5.53
C SER A 48 -7.20 -18.49 7.05
N HIS A 49 -7.59 -17.42 7.77
CA HIS A 49 -7.55 -17.36 9.22
C HIS A 49 -8.92 -17.04 9.82
N HIS A 50 -9.31 -17.77 10.88
CA HIS A 50 -10.50 -17.45 11.64
C HIS A 50 -10.15 -16.52 12.81
N PHE A 51 -10.53 -15.25 12.69
CA PHE A 51 -10.27 -14.24 13.73
C PHE A 51 -11.26 -14.34 14.88
N ARG A 52 -10.76 -14.19 16.11
CA ARG A 52 -11.57 -14.22 17.33
C ARG A 52 -12.06 -12.84 17.77
N SER A 53 -11.44 -11.78 17.25
CA SER A 53 -11.76 -10.39 17.55
C SER A 53 -11.34 -9.46 16.40
N ALA A 54 -11.85 -8.23 16.42
CA ALA A 54 -11.40 -7.18 15.49
C ALA A 54 -9.92 -6.81 15.69
N GLU A 55 -9.43 -6.88 16.93
CA GLU A 55 -8.03 -6.62 17.27
C GLU A 55 -7.08 -7.65 16.65
N ASP A 56 -7.50 -8.92 16.60
CA ASP A 56 -6.73 -10.01 15.99
C ASP A 56 -6.60 -9.82 14.46
N LEU A 57 -7.69 -9.40 13.81
CA LEU A 57 -7.69 -9.01 12.40
C LEU A 57 -6.77 -7.80 12.14
N GLU A 58 -6.87 -6.77 12.98
CA GLU A 58 -6.02 -5.58 12.87
C GLU A 58 -4.54 -5.92 13.04
N THR A 59 -4.23 -6.76 14.03
CA THR A 59 -2.88 -7.26 14.33
C THR A 59 -2.30 -8.01 13.14
N THR A 60 -3.08 -8.93 12.57
CA THR A 60 -2.66 -9.73 11.41
C THR A 60 -2.46 -8.86 10.18
N THR A 61 -3.36 -7.89 9.95
CA THR A 61 -3.23 -6.93 8.85
C THR A 61 -1.97 -6.08 8.99
N LYS A 62 -1.71 -5.53 10.18
CA LYS A 62 -0.50 -4.75 10.48
C LYS A 62 0.78 -5.56 10.27
N ARG A 63 0.80 -6.81 10.76
CA ARG A 63 1.93 -7.73 10.55
C ARG A 63 2.18 -7.99 9.07
N TYR A 64 1.13 -8.23 8.29
CA TYR A 64 1.28 -8.46 6.85
C TYR A 64 1.80 -7.21 6.13
N VAL A 65 1.27 -6.02 6.43
CA VAL A 65 1.75 -4.74 5.86
C VAL A 65 3.23 -4.53 6.16
N TRP A 66 3.65 -4.81 7.40
CA TRP A 66 5.06 -4.72 7.78
C TRP A 66 5.93 -5.70 6.99
N LEU A 67 5.55 -6.98 6.96
CA LEU A 67 6.27 -8.04 6.26
C LEU A 67 6.41 -7.71 4.76
N TYR A 68 5.32 -7.30 4.13
CA TYR A 68 5.27 -6.93 2.72
C TYR A 68 6.23 -5.77 2.42
N ASN A 69 6.22 -4.72 3.23
CA ASN A 69 7.02 -3.51 2.99
C ASN A 69 8.50 -3.68 3.33
N GLN A 70 8.84 -4.44 4.37
CA GLN A 70 10.20 -4.57 4.87
C GLN A 70 10.96 -5.78 4.31
N HIS A 71 10.27 -6.90 4.06
CA HIS A 71 10.93 -8.20 3.87
C HIS A 71 10.56 -8.90 2.55
N ILE A 72 9.39 -8.67 1.97
CA ILE A 72 8.99 -9.35 0.73
C ILE A 72 9.45 -8.55 -0.50
N GLY A 73 10.43 -9.12 -1.21
CA GLY A 73 10.88 -8.62 -2.50
C GLY A 73 9.80 -8.76 -3.58
N GLN A 74 9.56 -7.70 -4.36
CA GLN A 74 8.56 -7.71 -5.42
C GLN A 74 9.23 -7.89 -6.78
N LYS A 75 8.77 -8.88 -7.56
CA LYS A 75 9.27 -9.10 -8.94
C LYS A 75 9.17 -7.81 -9.79
N ALA A 76 8.08 -7.06 -9.63
CA ALA A 76 7.87 -5.79 -10.32
C ALA A 76 8.87 -4.69 -9.92
N LEU A 77 9.53 -4.82 -8.76
CA LEU A 77 10.57 -3.91 -8.27
C LEU A 77 11.97 -4.50 -8.41
N ASN A 78 12.16 -5.45 -9.34
CA ASN A 78 13.41 -6.19 -9.52
C ASN A 78 13.83 -6.93 -8.24
N HIS A 79 12.88 -7.63 -7.62
CA HIS A 79 13.07 -8.39 -6.37
C HIS A 79 13.44 -7.56 -5.14
N ARG A 80 13.32 -6.22 -5.21
CA ARG A 80 13.48 -5.33 -4.06
C ARG A 80 12.20 -5.23 -3.24
N THR A 81 12.35 -4.97 -1.95
CA THR A 81 11.21 -4.63 -1.08
C THR A 81 10.72 -3.21 -1.40
N PRO A 82 9.44 -2.89 -1.14
CA PRO A 82 8.95 -1.53 -1.34
C PRO A 82 9.79 -0.46 -0.65
N VAL A 83 10.26 -0.70 0.58
CA VAL A 83 11.12 0.26 1.29
C VAL A 83 12.50 0.40 0.67
N GLN A 84 13.10 -0.68 0.14
CA GLN A 84 14.36 -0.58 -0.61
C GLN A 84 14.17 0.28 -1.86
N ALA A 85 13.14 0.01 -2.67
CA ALA A 85 12.85 0.82 -3.86
C ALA A 85 12.61 2.30 -3.52
N MET A 86 11.90 2.59 -2.43
CA MET A 86 11.71 3.97 -1.96
C MET A 86 13.03 4.65 -1.55
N LYS A 87 13.95 3.92 -0.89
CA LYS A 87 15.26 4.47 -0.51
C LYS A 87 16.13 4.75 -1.72
N ASP A 88 16.13 3.87 -2.71
CA ASP A 88 16.86 4.06 -3.96
C ASP A 88 16.35 5.30 -4.70
N TRP A 89 15.03 5.43 -4.86
CA TRP A 89 14.43 6.63 -5.47
C TRP A 89 14.68 7.91 -4.68
N TYR A 90 14.70 7.83 -3.35
CA TYR A 90 15.04 8.98 -2.52
C TYR A 90 16.51 9.41 -2.72
N ALA A 91 17.42 8.47 -2.95
CA ALA A 91 18.82 8.78 -3.22
C ALA A 91 19.00 9.43 -4.60
N GLU A 92 18.23 9.00 -5.61
CA GLU A 92 18.27 9.55 -6.97
C GLU A 92 17.56 10.91 -7.09
N ARG A 93 16.39 11.06 -6.46
CA ARG A 93 15.45 12.19 -6.62
C ARG A 93 14.86 12.60 -5.27
N PRO A 94 15.66 13.17 -4.35
CA PRO A 94 15.20 13.51 -3.01
C PRO A 94 14.14 14.63 -3.01
N ASP A 95 14.13 15.48 -4.04
CA ASP A 95 13.20 16.60 -4.23
C ASP A 95 11.72 16.17 -4.33
N LEU A 96 11.47 14.95 -4.81
CA LEU A 96 10.11 14.39 -4.90
C LEU A 96 9.53 13.98 -3.54
N PHE A 97 10.36 13.89 -2.49
CA PHE A 97 9.96 13.34 -1.20
C PHE A 97 9.84 14.44 -0.15
N ARG A 98 8.64 14.59 0.42
CA ARG A 98 8.42 15.43 1.60
C ARG A 98 9.08 14.87 2.87
N LYS A 99 9.33 13.57 2.93
CA LYS A 99 9.88 12.85 4.09
C LYS A 99 10.82 11.73 3.65
N LYS A 100 11.89 11.51 4.41
CA LYS A 100 12.83 10.41 4.17
C LYS A 100 12.15 9.04 4.39
N PRO A 101 12.30 8.08 3.46
CA PRO A 101 11.81 6.71 3.66
C PRO A 101 12.54 6.05 4.83
N ARG A 102 11.77 5.46 5.75
CA ARG A 102 12.28 4.77 6.94
C ARG A 102 11.80 3.32 6.93
N ASN A 103 12.59 2.46 7.56
CA ASN A 103 12.11 1.13 7.89
C ASN A 103 10.98 1.29 8.91
N PHE A 104 9.85 0.66 8.66
CA PHE A 104 8.84 0.50 9.69
C PHE A 104 9.44 -0.45 10.72
N GLY A 105 9.66 0.05 11.94
CA GLY A 105 10.05 -0.79 13.07
C GLY A 105 9.02 -1.90 13.23
N ASP A 106 9.49 -3.07 13.66
CA ASP A 106 8.64 -4.22 13.95
C ASP A 106 7.39 -3.74 14.71
N VAL A 107 6.21 -4.10 14.22
CA VAL A 107 4.98 -3.76 14.93
C VAL A 107 4.95 -4.72 16.11
N THR A 108 5.67 -4.37 17.19
CA THR A 108 5.69 -5.14 18.43
C THR A 108 4.30 -5.02 19.05
N ILE A 109 3.37 -5.84 18.58
CA ILE A 109 2.06 -6.03 19.19
C ILE A 109 2.31 -6.96 20.36
N ARG A 110 2.44 -6.37 21.54
CA ARG A 110 2.47 -7.12 22.79
C ARG A 110 1.17 -7.93 22.86
N GLN A 111 1.32 -9.24 23.01
CA GLN A 111 0.23 -10.14 23.39
C GLN A 111 -0.23 -9.81 24.81
#